data_AF-A0A496YRI8-F1
#
_entry.id   AF-A0A496YRI8-F1
#
_cell.length_a   1.000
_cell.length_b   1.000
_cell.length_c   1.000
_cell.angle_alpha   90.00
_cell.angle_beta   90.00
_cell.angle_gamma   90.00
#
_symmetry.space_group_name_H-M   'P 1'
#
loop_
_entity.id
_entity.type
_entity.pdbx_description
1 polymer ?
#
loop_
_entity_poly.entity_id
_entity_poly.type
_entity_poly.pdbx_seq_one_letter_code
_entity_poly.pdbx_strand_id
1 'polypeptide(L)'
;SWNILRDHPVNISRRKSGLNEANSIWPWGQGLPPSLPPFFEKFGLKGGVISAVDLLKGIGISAGLRSIYVEGATGYLDTNYRGKADAALEALEDLDFMLLHVEAPDEAGHAGSVEEKIQAIEAFDQEVVGRVLNGLKRFERYKVMVASDHLTPIPKRTHTDDPTPIAWAAKEELERAQGGEFSERAAQASGLFFENGHELLPILLK
;
A
#
# COMPACT_ATOMS: atom_id res chain seq x y z
N SER A 1 -22.69 21.01 12.88
CA SER A 1 -22.98 20.58 11.49
C SER A 1 -24.46 20.69 11.17
N TRP A 2 -25.37 20.18 12.01
CA TRP A 2 -26.83 20.17 11.79
C TRP A 2 -27.44 21.45 11.22
N ASN A 3 -27.26 22.59 11.91
CA ASN A 3 -27.88 23.87 11.50
C ASN A 3 -27.47 24.34 10.10
N ILE A 4 -26.33 23.87 9.59
CA ILE A 4 -25.82 24.19 8.25
C ILE A 4 -26.36 23.18 7.23
N LEU A 5 -26.41 21.90 7.59
CA LEU A 5 -26.68 20.83 6.64
C LEU A 5 -28.17 20.50 6.47
N ARG A 6 -29.01 20.69 7.50
CA ARG A 6 -30.43 20.25 7.50
C ARG A 6 -31.21 20.78 6.28
N ASP A 7 -31.00 22.04 5.92
CA ASP A 7 -31.72 22.72 4.83
C ASP A 7 -30.85 22.92 3.59
N HIS A 8 -29.71 22.23 3.50
CA HIS A 8 -28.87 22.23 2.30
C HIS A 8 -29.68 21.65 1.10
N PRO A 9 -29.56 22.20 -0.12
CA PRO A 9 -30.34 21.76 -1.29
C PRO A 9 -30.27 20.25 -1.55
N VAL A 10 -29.11 19.64 -1.30
CA VAL A 10 -28.92 18.17 -1.39
C VAL A 10 -29.82 17.43 -0.39
N ASN A 11 -29.89 17.86 0.87
CA ASN A 11 -30.74 17.20 1.88
C ASN A 11 -32.23 17.45 1.64
N ILE A 12 -32.60 18.63 1.13
CA ILE A 12 -33.98 18.90 0.67
C ILE A 12 -34.35 17.93 -0.45
N SER A 13 -33.47 17.73 -1.43
CA SER A 13 -33.71 16.78 -2.53
C SER A 13 -33.80 15.34 -2.04
N ARG A 14 -32.90 14.91 -1.15
CA ARG A 14 -32.92 13.56 -0.56
C ARG A 14 -34.23 13.31 0.18
N ARG A 15 -34.68 14.27 1.01
CA ARG A 15 -35.97 14.21 1.73
C ARG A 15 -37.15 14.08 0.77
N LYS A 16 -37.19 14.88 -0.30
CA LYS A 16 -38.24 14.79 -1.33
C LYS A 16 -38.28 13.43 -2.03
N SER A 17 -37.12 12.79 -2.19
CA SER A 17 -36.99 11.47 -2.79
C SER A 17 -37.10 10.31 -1.78
N GLY A 18 -37.42 10.56 -0.51
CA GLY A 18 -37.51 9.52 0.52
C GLY A 18 -36.17 8.89 0.93
N LEU A 19 -35.04 9.54 0.62
CA LEU A 19 -33.70 9.08 0.97
C LEU A 19 -33.25 9.64 2.34
N ASN A 20 -32.42 8.89 3.07
CA ASN A 20 -31.83 9.33 4.33
C ASN A 20 -31.00 10.60 4.15
N GLU A 21 -31.21 11.63 4.96
CA GLU A 21 -30.45 12.89 4.91
C GLU A 21 -29.02 12.74 5.46
N ALA A 22 -28.06 13.43 4.86
CA ALA A 22 -26.69 13.56 5.36
C ALA A 22 -26.55 14.92 6.08
N ASN A 23 -27.18 15.04 7.26
CA ASN A 23 -27.38 16.32 7.95
C ASN A 23 -26.58 16.45 9.27
N SER A 24 -25.80 15.43 9.63
CA SER A 24 -24.89 15.46 10.78
C SER A 24 -23.50 15.01 10.34
N ILE A 25 -22.48 15.51 11.03
CA ILE A 25 -21.08 15.10 10.88
C ILE A 25 -20.68 14.46 12.19
N TRP A 26 -20.17 13.22 12.13
CA TRP A 26 -19.64 12.50 13.28
C TRP A 26 -18.12 12.41 13.15
N PRO A 27 -17.36 13.34 13.75
CA PRO A 27 -15.91 13.21 13.80
C PRO A 27 -15.53 12.07 14.73
N TRP A 28 -14.60 11.23 14.29
CA TRP A 28 -14.00 10.16 15.08
C TRP A 28 -12.53 9.99 14.64
N GLY A 29 -11.68 9.42 15.51
CA GLY A 29 -10.27 9.20 15.19
C GLY A 29 -9.38 10.46 15.26
N GLN A 30 -9.65 11.39 16.18
CA GLN A 30 -8.81 12.58 16.34
C GLN A 30 -7.36 12.21 16.68
N GLY A 31 -6.43 12.82 15.95
CA GLY A 31 -4.99 12.68 16.15
C GLY A 31 -4.26 13.96 15.81
N LEU A 32 -3.07 14.13 16.35
CA LEU A 32 -2.14 15.19 15.92
C LEU A 32 -1.29 14.68 14.75
N PRO A 33 -0.81 15.58 13.87
CA PRO A 33 0.17 15.21 12.87
C PRO A 33 1.38 14.52 13.53
N PRO A 34 1.80 13.35 13.04
CA PRO A 34 2.94 12.65 13.62
C PRO A 34 4.22 13.44 13.37
N SER A 35 5.07 13.56 14.39
CA SER A 35 6.42 14.12 14.25
C SER A 35 7.38 13.01 13.86
N LEU A 36 7.61 12.84 12.55
CA LEU A 36 8.55 11.86 12.02
C LEU A 36 9.85 12.56 11.57
N PRO A 37 11.03 11.97 11.83
CA PRO A 37 12.25 12.48 11.21
C PRO A 37 12.12 12.35 9.68
N PRO A 38 12.48 13.37 8.90
CA PRO A 38 12.47 13.29 7.45
C PRO A 38 13.30 12.09 6.95
N PHE A 39 12.78 11.39 5.96
CA PHE A 39 13.40 10.22 5.35
C PHE A 39 14.80 10.54 4.83
N PHE A 40 14.97 11.71 4.22
CA PHE A 40 16.28 12.22 3.78
C PHE A 40 17.25 12.43 4.95
N GLU A 41 16.80 12.96 6.09
CA GLU A 41 17.68 13.13 7.26
C GLU A 41 18.11 11.79 7.85
N LYS A 42 17.23 10.78 7.82
CA LYS A 42 17.50 9.46 8.39
C LYS A 42 18.36 8.57 7.49
N PHE A 43 18.16 8.62 6.17
CA PHE A 43 18.78 7.69 5.23
C PHE A 43 19.65 8.36 4.17
N GLY A 44 19.61 9.68 4.03
CA GLY A 44 20.33 10.41 2.98
C GLY A 44 19.75 10.24 1.57
N LEU A 45 18.56 9.64 1.46
CA LEU A 45 17.91 9.26 0.20
C LEU A 45 16.66 10.11 -0.04
N LYS A 46 16.36 10.41 -1.30
CA LYS A 46 15.08 11.00 -1.71
C LYS A 46 14.12 9.89 -2.06
N GLY A 47 12.90 9.94 -1.55
CA GLY A 47 11.92 8.89 -1.80
C GLY A 47 10.53 9.40 -2.13
N GLY A 48 9.71 8.50 -2.67
CA GLY A 48 8.32 8.76 -3.01
C GLY A 48 7.36 7.71 -2.44
N VAL A 49 6.08 8.07 -2.43
CA VAL A 49 4.98 7.21 -1.99
C VAL A 49 3.83 7.24 -2.99
N ILE A 50 3.36 6.06 -3.37
CA ILE A 50 2.15 5.82 -4.15
C ILE A 50 1.20 4.99 -3.30
N SER A 51 0.03 5.56 -2.97
CA SER A 51 -1.04 4.84 -2.26
C SER A 51 -2.39 5.42 -2.66
N ALA A 52 -3.40 4.55 -2.76
CA ALA A 52 -4.80 4.95 -2.87
C ALA A 52 -5.40 5.32 -1.49
N VAL A 53 -4.80 4.81 -0.41
CA VAL A 53 -5.24 5.03 0.96
C VAL A 53 -4.58 6.28 1.53
N ASP A 54 -5.41 7.22 1.97
CA ASP A 54 -4.98 8.52 2.51
C ASP A 54 -4.10 8.38 3.75
N LEU A 55 -4.33 7.36 4.59
CA LEU A 55 -3.52 7.11 5.79
C LEU A 55 -2.05 6.85 5.42
N LEU A 56 -1.78 5.88 4.55
CA LEU A 56 -0.42 5.50 4.13
C LEU A 56 0.26 6.64 3.37
N LYS A 57 -0.50 7.34 2.51
CA LYS A 57 -0.03 8.53 1.80
C LYS A 57 0.35 9.65 2.80
N GLY A 58 -0.47 9.89 3.81
CA GLY A 58 -0.24 10.88 4.85
C GLY A 58 0.99 10.57 5.70
N ILE A 59 1.22 9.30 6.04
CA ILE A 59 2.44 8.85 6.73
C ILE A 59 3.67 9.11 5.87
N GLY A 60 3.63 8.75 4.58
CA GLY A 60 4.73 9.01 3.65
C GLY A 60 5.06 10.50 3.52
N ILE A 61 4.05 11.36 3.36
CA ILE A 61 4.21 12.82 3.33
C ILE A 61 4.80 13.33 4.65
N SER A 62 4.33 12.82 5.79
CA SER A 62 4.85 13.20 7.11
C SER A 62 6.31 12.79 7.31
N ALA A 63 6.75 11.72 6.66
CA ALA A 63 8.15 11.31 6.59
C ALA A 63 8.95 12.05 5.50
N GLY A 64 8.36 13.01 4.79
CA GLY A 64 9.04 13.79 3.74
C GLY A 64 9.17 13.08 2.39
N LEU A 65 8.41 12.00 2.14
CA LEU A 65 8.34 11.36 0.83
C LEU A 65 7.48 12.17 -0.14
N ARG A 66 7.90 12.23 -1.40
CA ARG A 66 7.10 12.82 -2.50
C ARG A 66 5.89 11.95 -2.78
N SER A 67 4.69 12.48 -2.57
CA SER A 67 3.47 11.77 -3.00
C SER A 67 3.33 11.84 -4.52
N ILE A 68 3.14 10.67 -5.14
CA ILE A 68 2.92 10.54 -6.57
C ILE A 68 1.46 10.17 -6.81
N TYR A 69 0.79 11.00 -7.60
CA TYR A 69 -0.61 10.80 -7.97
C TYR A 69 -0.70 9.84 -9.17
N VAL A 70 -1.62 8.89 -9.08
CA VAL A 70 -1.91 7.92 -10.14
C VAL A 70 -3.41 7.96 -10.39
N GLU A 71 -3.78 8.33 -11.61
CA GLU A 71 -5.19 8.33 -12.02
C GLU A 71 -5.77 6.90 -11.99
N GLY A 72 -6.97 6.77 -11.44
CA GLY A 72 -7.64 5.47 -11.28
C GLY A 72 -7.09 4.60 -10.14
N ALA A 73 -6.24 5.12 -9.25
CA ALA A 73 -5.84 4.41 -8.04
C ALA A 73 -6.97 4.43 -6.99
N THR A 74 -7.96 3.54 -7.12
CA THR A 74 -9.18 3.52 -6.28
C THR A 74 -8.99 2.86 -4.92
N GLY A 75 -8.03 1.93 -4.80
CA GLY A 75 -7.85 1.10 -3.61
C GLY A 75 -8.63 -0.22 -3.65
N TYR A 76 -9.57 -0.38 -4.58
CA TYR A 76 -10.35 -1.61 -4.75
C TYR A 76 -9.84 -2.46 -5.90
N LEU A 77 -10.54 -3.55 -6.24
CA LEU A 77 -10.19 -4.44 -7.34
C LEU A 77 -10.04 -3.73 -8.70
N ASP A 78 -10.76 -2.63 -8.92
CA ASP A 78 -10.68 -1.81 -10.13
C ASP A 78 -9.54 -0.79 -10.12
N THR A 79 -8.67 -0.81 -9.11
CA THR A 79 -7.53 0.11 -9.00
C THR A 79 -6.58 -0.03 -10.19
N ASN A 80 -5.96 1.07 -10.59
CA ASN A 80 -4.96 1.09 -11.65
C ASN A 80 -3.61 0.51 -11.18
N TYR A 81 -3.51 -0.81 -11.03
CA TYR A 81 -2.28 -1.52 -10.65
C TYR A 81 -1.10 -1.15 -11.56
N ARG A 82 -1.33 -1.25 -12.87
CA ARG A 82 -0.31 -0.98 -13.90
C ARG A 82 0.20 0.45 -13.83
N GLY A 83 -0.68 1.43 -13.69
CA GLY A 83 -0.32 2.84 -13.59
C GLY A 83 0.49 3.13 -12.33
N LYS A 84 0.19 2.46 -11.20
CA LYS A 84 1.02 2.57 -10.00
C LYS A 84 2.44 2.06 -10.24
N ALA A 85 2.58 0.92 -10.93
CA ALA A 85 3.88 0.35 -11.26
C ALA A 85 4.69 1.24 -12.23
N ASP A 86 4.06 1.75 -13.29
CA ASP A 86 4.69 2.70 -14.23
C ASP A 86 5.17 3.95 -13.52
N ALA A 87 4.30 4.58 -12.73
CA ALA A 87 4.61 5.82 -12.02
C ALA A 87 5.73 5.63 -10.98
N ALA A 88 5.81 4.47 -10.33
CA ALA A 88 6.94 4.16 -9.44
C ALA A 88 8.25 4.06 -10.21
N LEU A 89 8.26 3.35 -11.35
CA LEU A 89 9.46 3.21 -12.17
C LEU A 89 9.91 4.54 -12.77
N GLU A 90 8.97 5.37 -13.24
CA GLU A 90 9.25 6.72 -13.73
C GLU A 90 9.86 7.60 -12.62
N ALA A 91 9.29 7.56 -11.42
CA ALA A 91 9.82 8.34 -10.30
C ALA A 91 11.17 7.83 -9.78
N LEU A 92 11.52 6.56 -10.00
CA LEU A 92 12.87 6.05 -9.69
C LEU A 92 13.95 6.59 -10.64
N GLU A 93 13.60 7.30 -11.72
CA GLU A 93 14.59 8.00 -12.54
C GLU A 93 15.16 9.23 -11.81
N ASP A 94 14.41 9.85 -10.90
CA ASP A 94 14.80 11.05 -10.13
C ASP A 94 14.81 10.86 -8.60
N LEU A 95 14.34 9.71 -8.10
CA LEU A 95 14.31 9.34 -6.68
C LEU A 95 15.12 8.06 -6.42
N ASP A 96 15.60 7.91 -5.19
CA ASP A 96 16.39 6.76 -4.76
C ASP A 96 15.51 5.64 -4.14
N PHE A 97 14.28 5.97 -3.73
CA PHE A 97 13.37 5.05 -3.04
C PHE A 97 11.91 5.25 -3.45
N MET A 98 11.17 4.15 -3.59
CA MET A 98 9.74 4.17 -3.85
C MET A 98 8.98 3.19 -2.95
N LEU A 99 8.02 3.71 -2.19
CA LEU A 99 6.98 2.91 -1.52
C LEU A 99 5.73 2.87 -2.41
N LEU A 100 5.45 1.72 -3.02
CA LEU A 100 4.24 1.47 -3.80
C LEU A 100 3.29 0.60 -2.99
N HIS A 101 2.08 1.09 -2.74
CA HIS A 101 1.05 0.43 -1.94
C HIS A 101 -0.19 0.03 -2.77
N VAL A 102 -0.72 -1.17 -2.48
CA VAL A 102 -1.92 -1.74 -3.08
C VAL A 102 -2.82 -2.29 -1.98
N GLU A 103 -4.01 -1.69 -1.87
CA GLU A 103 -4.99 -1.96 -0.81
C GLU A 103 -5.93 -3.14 -1.12
N ALA A 104 -6.19 -3.40 -2.41
CA ALA A 104 -7.26 -4.30 -2.84
C ALA A 104 -7.29 -5.70 -2.18
N PRO A 105 -6.15 -6.36 -1.87
CA PRO A 105 -6.17 -7.63 -1.14
C PRO A 105 -6.75 -7.54 0.28
N ASP A 106 -6.61 -6.39 0.94
CA ASP A 106 -7.15 -6.13 2.28
C ASP A 106 -8.67 -5.92 2.25
N GLU A 107 -9.14 -5.06 1.34
CA GLU A 107 -10.56 -4.82 1.11
C GLU A 107 -11.33 -6.11 0.79
N ALA A 108 -10.75 -7.00 -0.04
CA ALA A 108 -11.31 -8.31 -0.29
C ALA A 108 -11.32 -9.21 0.97
N GLY A 109 -10.31 -9.07 1.82
CA GLY A 109 -10.23 -9.67 3.15
C GLY A 109 -11.39 -9.25 4.05
N HIS A 110 -11.64 -7.94 4.17
CA HIS A 110 -12.77 -7.38 4.91
C HIS A 110 -14.13 -7.78 4.32
N ALA A 111 -14.24 -7.78 2.98
CA ALA A 111 -15.41 -8.27 2.28
C ALA A 111 -15.65 -9.77 2.49
N GLY A 112 -14.65 -10.53 2.96
CA GLY A 112 -14.75 -11.97 3.16
C GLY A 112 -14.87 -12.74 1.84
N SER A 113 -14.40 -12.15 0.74
CA SER A 113 -14.49 -12.71 -0.60
C SER A 113 -13.19 -13.40 -0.99
N VAL A 114 -13.23 -14.74 -1.05
CA VAL A 114 -12.07 -15.55 -1.46
C VAL A 114 -11.69 -15.26 -2.91
N GLU A 115 -12.69 -15.19 -3.79
CA GLU A 115 -12.50 -14.94 -5.22
C GLU A 115 -11.84 -13.59 -5.47
N GLU A 116 -12.37 -12.52 -4.88
CA GLU A 116 -11.80 -11.18 -5.02
C GLU A 116 -10.39 -11.10 -4.42
N LYS A 117 -10.13 -11.81 -3.31
CA LYS A 117 -8.80 -11.78 -2.69
C LYS A 117 -7.76 -12.48 -3.56
N ILE A 118 -8.11 -13.62 -4.15
CA ILE A 118 -7.24 -14.30 -5.12
C ILE A 118 -6.98 -13.39 -6.32
N GLN A 119 -8.04 -12.82 -6.90
CA GLN A 119 -7.93 -11.92 -8.05
C GLN A 119 -7.05 -10.69 -7.74
N ALA A 120 -7.18 -10.09 -6.56
CA ALA A 120 -6.37 -8.95 -6.13
C ALA A 120 -4.88 -9.32 -6.01
N ILE A 121 -4.58 -10.50 -5.46
CA ILE A 121 -3.20 -11.00 -5.31
C ILE A 121 -2.58 -11.31 -6.68
N GLU A 122 -3.31 -11.97 -7.58
CA GLU A 122 -2.83 -12.28 -8.94
C GLU A 122 -2.62 -11.00 -9.76
N ALA A 123 -3.52 -10.02 -9.65
CA ALA A 123 -3.37 -8.72 -10.30
C ALA A 123 -2.17 -7.94 -9.72
N PHE A 124 -1.96 -7.99 -8.41
CA PHE A 124 -0.78 -7.39 -7.77
C PHE A 124 0.51 -8.05 -8.26
N ASP A 125 0.57 -9.38 -8.30
CA ASP A 125 1.73 -10.13 -8.77
C ASP A 125 2.07 -9.78 -10.22
N GLN A 126 1.11 -9.84 -11.13
CA GLN A 126 1.35 -9.60 -12.56
C GLN A 126 1.61 -8.11 -12.86
N GLU A 127 0.67 -7.23 -12.46
CA GLU A 127 0.63 -5.84 -12.93
C GLU A 127 1.51 -4.91 -12.10
N VAL A 128 1.88 -5.32 -10.88
CA VAL A 128 2.78 -4.56 -9.99
C VAL A 128 4.12 -5.25 -9.83
N VAL A 129 4.18 -6.42 -9.19
CA VAL A 129 5.46 -7.06 -8.84
C VAL A 129 6.25 -7.42 -10.09
N GLY A 130 5.68 -8.24 -10.98
CA GLY A 130 6.32 -8.64 -12.23
C GLY A 130 6.68 -7.46 -13.13
N ARG A 131 5.84 -6.41 -13.11
CA ARG A 131 6.09 -5.21 -13.89
C ARG A 131 7.23 -4.35 -13.35
N VAL A 132 7.25 -4.12 -12.03
CA VAL A 132 8.34 -3.42 -11.34
C VAL A 132 9.64 -4.20 -11.51
N LEU A 133 9.65 -5.52 -11.28
CA LEU A 133 10.83 -6.37 -11.46
C LEU A 133 11.39 -6.29 -12.88
N ASN A 134 10.54 -6.28 -13.90
CA ASN A 134 10.97 -6.12 -15.28
C ASN A 134 11.49 -4.72 -15.58
N GLY A 135 10.83 -3.68 -15.06
CA GLY A 135 11.27 -2.29 -15.23
C GLY A 135 12.59 -1.98 -14.53
N LEU A 136 12.81 -2.55 -13.34
CA LEU A 136 14.01 -2.34 -12.53
C LEU A 136 15.29 -2.81 -13.22
N LYS A 137 15.20 -3.77 -14.17
CA LYS A 137 16.36 -4.28 -14.94
C LYS A 137 17.13 -3.19 -15.70
N ARG A 138 16.50 -2.05 -16.00
CA ARG A 138 17.16 -0.91 -16.67
C ARG A 138 18.12 -0.16 -15.75
N PHE A 139 17.96 -0.27 -14.43
CA PHE A 139 18.85 0.35 -13.46
C PHE A 139 20.08 -0.53 -13.23
N GLU A 140 21.24 0.11 -13.08
CA GLU A 140 22.50 -0.61 -12.85
C GLU A 140 22.45 -1.38 -11.52
N ARG A 141 21.95 -0.72 -10.46
CA ARG A 141 21.84 -1.26 -9.10
C ARG A 141 20.44 -1.00 -8.58
N TYR A 142 19.82 -2.03 -8.01
CA TYR A 142 18.55 -1.90 -7.31
C TYR A 142 18.39 -3.00 -6.27
N LYS A 143 17.53 -2.72 -5.29
CA LYS A 143 16.95 -3.70 -4.38
C LYS A 143 15.45 -3.56 -4.40
N VAL A 144 14.75 -4.66 -4.18
CA VAL A 144 13.29 -4.70 -4.14
C VAL A 144 12.85 -5.48 -2.92
N MET A 145 11.75 -5.07 -2.31
CA MET A 145 11.09 -5.77 -1.23
C MET A 145 9.60 -5.86 -1.54
N VAL A 146 9.03 -7.04 -1.32
CA VAL A 146 7.60 -7.29 -1.29
C VAL A 146 7.24 -7.71 0.13
N ALA A 147 6.24 -7.05 0.71
CA ALA A 147 5.80 -7.29 2.08
C ALA A 147 4.30 -7.05 2.19
N SER A 148 3.66 -7.76 3.13
CA SER A 148 2.33 -7.41 3.64
C SER A 148 2.51 -6.70 4.98
N ASP A 149 1.81 -5.59 5.20
CA ASP A 149 1.87 -4.82 6.44
C ASP A 149 1.08 -5.47 7.58
N HIS A 150 -0.03 -6.15 7.26
CA HIS A 150 -0.76 -7.03 8.17
C HIS A 150 -1.45 -8.18 7.42
N LEU A 151 -2.04 -9.10 8.18
CA LEU A 151 -2.95 -10.12 7.66
C LEU A 151 -4.40 -9.72 7.92
N THR A 152 -5.25 -9.96 6.92
CA THR A 152 -6.71 -9.83 7.04
C THR A 152 -7.36 -11.14 6.58
N PRO A 153 -7.42 -12.16 7.47
CA PRO A 153 -7.93 -13.48 7.11
C PRO A 153 -9.42 -13.42 6.73
N ILE A 154 -9.78 -14.06 5.62
CA ILE A 154 -11.16 -14.08 5.09
C ILE A 154 -12.21 -14.48 6.14
N PRO A 155 -11.99 -15.50 7.00
CA PRO A 155 -12.99 -15.87 8.02
C PRO A 155 -13.10 -14.83 9.15
N LYS A 156 -12.07 -13.99 9.35
CA LYS A 156 -12.02 -12.98 10.41
C LYS A 156 -12.53 -11.63 9.94
N ARG A 157 -12.34 -11.29 8.66
CA ARG A 157 -12.78 -10.02 8.03
C ARG A 157 -12.27 -8.78 8.77
N THR A 158 -11.16 -8.92 9.48
CA THR A 158 -10.48 -7.89 10.25
C THR A 158 -9.01 -8.26 10.34
N HIS A 159 -8.17 -7.28 10.68
CA HIS A 159 -6.74 -7.49 10.81
C HIS A 159 -6.44 -8.45 11.96
N THR A 160 -5.39 -9.24 11.81
CA THR A 160 -4.80 -10.04 12.89
C THR A 160 -3.34 -9.63 13.12
N ASP A 161 -2.81 -10.04 14.27
CA ASP A 161 -1.43 -9.81 14.70
C ASP A 161 -0.47 -10.95 14.32
N ASP A 162 -0.95 -11.89 13.51
CA ASP A 162 -0.15 -12.96 12.93
C ASP A 162 0.96 -12.37 12.03
N PRO A 163 2.16 -12.99 12.00
CA PRO A 163 3.26 -12.49 11.19
C PRO A 163 2.98 -12.58 9.69
N THR A 164 3.44 -11.59 8.94
CA THR A 164 3.24 -11.50 7.48
C THR A 164 4.44 -12.01 6.69
N PRO A 165 4.22 -12.52 5.45
CA PRO A 165 5.32 -12.88 4.57
C PRO A 165 6.04 -11.63 4.06
N ILE A 166 7.37 -11.73 3.96
CA ILE A 166 8.23 -10.74 3.34
C ILE A 166 9.28 -11.43 2.46
N ALA A 167 9.73 -10.72 1.42
CA ALA A 167 10.84 -11.13 0.59
C ALA A 167 11.55 -9.89 0.08
N TRP A 168 12.88 -9.94 0.01
CA TRP A 168 13.67 -8.89 -0.62
C TRP A 168 14.84 -9.51 -1.37
N ALA A 169 15.34 -8.79 -2.37
CA ALA A 169 16.51 -9.18 -3.12
C ALA A 169 17.17 -7.98 -3.78
N ALA A 170 18.49 -8.03 -3.88
CA ALA A 170 19.26 -7.21 -4.79
C ALA A 170 19.21 -7.77 -6.22
N LYS A 171 19.57 -6.94 -7.20
CA LYS A 171 19.67 -7.33 -8.62
C LYS A 171 20.45 -8.63 -8.82
N GLU A 172 21.64 -8.75 -8.24
CA GLU A 172 22.52 -9.90 -8.43
C GLU A 172 21.95 -11.18 -7.80
N GLU A 173 21.14 -11.05 -6.74
CA GLU A 173 20.46 -12.17 -6.09
C GLU A 173 19.30 -12.67 -6.95
N LEU A 174 18.52 -11.75 -7.54
CA LEU A 174 17.45 -12.09 -8.48
C LEU A 174 17.97 -12.79 -9.73
N GLU A 175 19.12 -12.36 -10.26
CA GLU A 175 19.75 -12.98 -11.44
C GLU A 175 20.24 -14.41 -11.17
N ARG A 176 20.52 -14.75 -9.90
CA ARG A 176 20.99 -16.08 -9.48
C ARG A 176 19.89 -16.96 -8.90
N ALA A 177 18.74 -16.38 -8.56
CA ALA A 177 17.64 -17.09 -7.92
C ALA A 177 17.11 -18.22 -8.82
N GLN A 178 16.82 -19.37 -8.21
CA GLN A 178 16.24 -20.53 -8.90
C GLN A 178 14.89 -20.88 -8.27
N GLY A 179 13.84 -20.18 -8.72
CA GLY A 179 12.48 -20.39 -8.24
C GLY A 179 12.26 -19.92 -6.80
N GLY A 180 11.12 -20.32 -6.23
CA GLY A 180 10.65 -19.91 -4.92
C GLY A 180 9.13 -19.74 -4.91
N GLU A 181 8.56 -19.66 -3.72
CA GLU A 181 7.14 -19.36 -3.50
C GLU A 181 7.05 -18.22 -2.49
N PHE A 182 6.17 -17.26 -2.73
CA PHE A 182 5.82 -16.23 -1.75
C PHE A 182 4.48 -16.59 -1.10
N SER A 183 4.55 -17.27 0.04
CA SER A 183 3.38 -17.64 0.85
C SER A 183 3.75 -17.70 2.32
N GLU A 184 2.75 -17.67 3.20
CA GLU A 184 2.92 -17.76 4.65
C GLU A 184 3.66 -19.05 5.04
N ARG A 185 3.35 -20.17 4.36
CA ARG A 185 4.02 -21.46 4.57
C ARG A 185 5.49 -21.41 4.17
N ALA A 186 5.80 -20.82 3.01
CA ALA A 186 7.19 -20.68 2.55
C ALA A 186 8.00 -19.74 3.45
N ALA A 187 7.40 -18.63 3.88
CA ALA A 187 7.99 -17.69 4.82
C ALA A 187 8.32 -18.37 6.16
N GLN A 188 7.38 -19.14 6.72
CA GLN A 188 7.60 -19.89 7.96
C GLN A 188 8.72 -20.93 7.81
N ALA A 189 8.76 -21.65 6.68
CA ALA A 189 9.79 -22.65 6.41
C ALA A 189 11.20 -22.06 6.22
N SER A 190 11.31 -20.77 5.88
CA SER A 190 12.60 -20.10 5.69
C SER A 190 13.38 -19.92 6.99
N GLY A 191 12.70 -19.89 8.14
CA GLY A 191 13.30 -19.60 9.45
C GLY A 191 13.72 -18.14 9.64
N LEU A 192 13.52 -17.26 8.66
CA LEU A 192 13.75 -15.83 8.79
C LEU A 192 12.54 -15.18 9.47
N PHE A 193 12.79 -14.50 10.59
CA PHE A 193 11.76 -13.83 11.36
C PHE A 193 12.26 -12.47 11.84
N PHE A 194 11.40 -11.46 11.69
CA PHE A 194 11.64 -10.10 12.18
C PHE A 194 10.50 -9.76 13.13
N GLU A 195 10.86 -9.48 14.39
CA GLU A 195 9.86 -9.13 15.41
C GLU A 195 9.23 -7.77 15.11
N ASN A 196 10.01 -6.84 14.54
CA ASN A 196 9.57 -5.47 14.31
C ASN A 196 9.64 -5.10 12.82
N GLY A 197 8.49 -4.76 12.21
CA GLY A 197 8.43 -4.35 10.80
C GLY A 197 9.27 -3.10 10.45
N HIS A 198 9.52 -2.20 11.41
CA HIS A 198 10.33 -1.01 11.18
C HIS A 198 11.82 -1.29 10.96
N GLU A 199 12.28 -2.51 11.25
CA GLU A 199 13.66 -2.96 11.01
C GLU A 199 13.91 -3.35 9.55
N LEU A 200 12.85 -3.64 8.78
CA LEU A 200 12.94 -4.11 7.39
C LEU A 200 13.54 -3.06 6.45
N LEU A 201 13.17 -1.80 6.62
CA LEU A 201 13.64 -0.73 5.75
C LEU A 201 15.15 -0.48 5.90
N PRO A 202 15.73 -0.37 7.11
CA PRO A 202 17.19 -0.38 7.29
C PRO A 202 17.90 -1.58 6.65
N ILE A 203 17.28 -2.77 6.61
CA ILE A 203 17.84 -3.96 5.97
C ILE A 203 17.84 -3.80 4.45
N LEU A 204 16.74 -3.32 3.89
CA LEU A 204 16.62 -3.08 2.45
C LEU A 204 17.63 -2.03 1.96
N LEU A 205 17.86 -0.97 2.73
CA LEU A 205 18.66 0.18 2.31
C LEU A 205 20.17 0.03 2.56
N LYS A 206 20.60 -0.94 3.38
CA LYS A 206 22.02 -1.32 3.56
C LYS A 206 22.48 -2.16 2.38
#